data_AF-A0A1F4DK53-F1
#
_entry.id   AF-A0A1F4DK53-F1
#
_cell.length_a   1.000
_cell.length_b   1.000
_cell.length_c   1.000
_cell.angle_alpha   90.00
_cell.angle_beta   90.00
_cell.angle_gamma   90.00
#
_symmetry.space_group_name_H-M   'P 1'
#
loop_
_entity.id
_entity.type
_entity.pdbx_description
1 polymer ?
#
loop_
_entity_poly.entity_id
_entity_poly.type
_entity_poly.pdbx_seq_one_letter_code
_entity_poly.pdbx_strand_id
1 'polypeptide(L)'
;MSRVSRSIRLDAALWRALDRAALEISSRSGRYCSANALIEEILRTRLPAVAAPDQEPASIAQARAARARKRANDTRRVAWHKRLAGHLERAAAAEQRSTLERAAAEIRRWKRARLASPIYIEAWSRLIAEGPRAIARAMGEGYHGLSPAALAANSPFSSAGATREAA
;
A
#
# COMPACT_ATOMS: atom_id res chain seq x y z
N MET A 1 1.78 8.61 18.22
CA MET A 1 2.71 9.61 17.65
C MET A 1 2.95 9.25 16.19
N SER A 2 2.46 10.06 15.25
CA SER A 2 2.53 9.74 13.81
C SER A 2 3.72 10.48 13.20
N ARG A 3 4.80 9.77 12.86
CA ARG A 3 5.95 10.35 12.14
C ARG A 3 5.53 10.56 10.68
N VAL A 4 5.36 11.82 10.29
CA VAL A 4 5.20 12.21 8.90
C VAL A 4 6.58 12.12 8.25
N SER A 5 6.86 11.07 7.49
CA SER A 5 8.06 11.00 6.65
C SER A 5 7.95 12.04 5.53
N ARG A 6 8.50 13.23 5.75
CA ARG A 6 8.73 14.22 4.69
C ARG A 6 9.95 13.77 3.90
N SER A 7 9.78 13.52 2.61
CA SER A 7 10.91 13.28 1.71
C SER A 7 11.63 14.62 1.47
N ILE A 8 12.78 14.80 2.11
CA ILE A 8 13.65 15.95 1.87
C ILE A 8 14.61 15.57 0.74
N ARG A 9 14.63 16.37 -0.33
CA ARG A 9 15.65 16.22 -1.38
C ARG A 9 16.93 16.88 -0.89
N LEU A 10 17.85 16.06 -0.38
CA LEU A 10 19.23 16.47 -0.13
C LEU A 10 20.07 16.07 -1.34
N ASP A 11 21.03 16.90 -1.73
CA ASP A 11 22.00 16.52 -2.76
C ASP A 11 22.99 15.46 -2.25
N ALA A 12 23.73 14.85 -3.18
CA ALA A 12 24.66 13.77 -2.88
C ALA A 12 25.85 14.21 -2.01
N ALA A 13 26.26 15.49 -2.06
CA ALA A 13 27.36 15.99 -1.24
C ALA A 13 26.92 16.14 0.22
N LEU A 14 25.69 16.60 0.44
CA LEU A 14 25.08 16.76 1.75
C LEU A 14 24.81 15.40 2.41
N TRP A 15 24.33 14.40 1.66
CA TRP A 15 24.20 13.03 2.18
C TRP A 15 25.54 12.46 2.66
N ARG A 16 26.61 12.61 1.86
CA ARG A 16 27.96 12.16 2.25
C ARG A 16 28.52 12.89 3.47
N ALA A 17 28.15 14.16 3.66
CA ALA A 17 28.54 14.91 4.86
C ALA A 17 27.81 14.39 6.12
N LEU A 18 26.51 14.09 6.00
CA LEU A 18 25.71 13.55 7.11
C LEU A 18 26.14 12.14 7.51
N ASP A 19 26.47 11.28 6.53
CA ASP A 19 26.97 9.92 6.82
C ASP A 19 28.31 9.97 7.56
N ARG A 20 29.23 10.85 7.15
CA ARG A 20 30.52 11.03 7.85
C ARG A 20 30.32 11.54 9.29
N ALA A 21 29.45 12.51 9.49
CA ALA A 21 29.14 13.02 10.83
C ALA A 21 28.50 11.94 11.71
N ALA A 22 27.60 11.13 11.16
CA ALA A 22 26.93 10.04 11.88
C ALA A 22 27.93 8.97 12.34
N LEU A 23 28.90 8.63 11.50
CA LEU A 23 29.98 7.70 11.84
C LEU A 23 30.89 8.25 12.95
N GLU A 24 31.29 9.51 12.88
CA GLU A 24 32.16 10.14 13.90
C GLU A 24 31.47 10.23 15.27
N ILE A 25 30.17 10.56 15.28
CA ILE A 25 29.37 10.58 16.51
C ILE A 25 29.21 9.18 17.07
N SER A 26 29.00 8.18 16.21
CA SER A 26 28.88 6.78 16.64
C SER A 26 30.16 6.25 17.26
N SER A 27 31.32 6.59 16.67
CA SER A 27 32.62 6.16 17.19
C SER A 27 32.99 6.83 18.51
N ARG A 28 32.58 8.09 18.73
CA ARG A 28 32.88 8.82 19.98
C ARG A 28 31.92 8.51 21.12
N SER A 29 30.66 8.23 20.82
CA SER A 29 29.61 8.03 21.84
C SER A 29 29.35 6.57 22.20
N GLY A 30 29.88 5.62 21.40
CA GLY A 30 29.56 4.20 21.53
C GLY A 30 28.09 3.86 21.21
N ARG A 31 27.31 4.82 20.69
CA ARG A 31 25.90 4.66 20.33
C ARG A 31 25.73 4.84 18.83
N TYR A 32 25.01 3.94 18.18
CA TYR A 32 24.73 4.04 16.75
C TYR A 32 23.89 5.29 16.43
N CYS A 33 24.42 6.14 15.56
CA CYS A 33 23.78 7.32 14.99
C CYS A 33 23.75 7.16 13.46
N SER A 34 22.61 7.46 12.83
CA SER A 34 22.47 7.43 11.37
C SER A 34 22.29 8.84 10.81
N ALA A 35 22.56 9.03 9.53
CA ALA A 35 22.27 10.29 8.84
C ALA A 35 20.80 10.72 8.99
N ASN A 36 19.85 9.77 8.99
CA ASN A 36 18.44 10.06 9.24
C ASN A 36 18.19 10.55 10.68
N ALA A 37 18.88 9.99 11.68
CA ALA A 37 18.77 10.46 13.06
C ALA A 37 19.31 11.89 13.22
N LEU A 38 20.40 12.23 12.53
CA LEU A 38 20.93 13.59 12.49
C LEU A 38 19.97 14.56 11.78
N ILE A 39 19.36 14.14 10.67
CA ILE A 39 18.35 14.95 9.97
C ILE A 39 17.16 15.22 10.89
N GLU A 40 16.62 14.20 11.58
CA GLU A 40 15.53 14.38 12.54
C GLU A 40 15.90 15.37 13.65
N GLU A 41 17.12 15.28 14.18
CA GLU A 41 17.61 16.16 15.24
C GLU A 41 17.85 17.60 14.77
N ILE A 42 18.41 17.79 13.57
CA ILE A 42 18.59 19.11 12.96
C ILE A 42 17.24 19.77 12.72
N LEU A 43 16.27 19.02 12.18
CA LEU A 43 14.91 19.53 11.97
C LEU A 43 14.23 19.87 13.30
N ARG A 44 14.46 19.09 14.35
CA ARG A 44 13.92 19.33 15.70
C ARG A 44 14.49 20.58 16.35
N THR A 45 15.78 20.88 16.13
CA THR A 45 16.50 21.94 16.84
C THR A 45 16.59 23.26 16.08
N ARG A 46 16.52 23.23 14.73
CA ARG A 46 16.70 24.43 13.88
C ARG A 46 15.43 24.97 13.25
N LEU A 47 14.32 24.23 13.29
CA LEU A 47 13.04 24.82 12.97
C LEU A 47 12.56 25.55 14.23
N PRO A 48 12.21 26.85 14.17
CA PRO A 48 11.41 27.43 15.24
C PRO A 48 10.22 26.50 15.43
N ALA A 49 9.82 26.26 16.69
CA ALA A 49 8.56 25.59 16.96
C ALA A 49 7.50 26.35 16.16
N VAL A 50 7.12 25.79 15.00
CA VAL A 50 6.04 26.34 14.21
C VAL A 50 4.87 26.15 15.14
N ALA A 51 4.45 27.24 15.80
CA ALA A 51 3.13 27.34 16.36
C ALA A 51 2.24 26.78 15.27
N ALA A 52 1.64 25.62 15.53
CA ALA A 52 0.84 24.92 14.55
C ALA A 52 -0.10 26.00 13.99
N PRO A 53 -0.07 26.29 12.68
CA PRO A 53 -1.03 27.24 12.14
C PRO A 53 -2.38 26.69 12.58
N ASP A 54 -3.21 27.53 13.20
CA ASP A 54 -4.58 27.19 13.59
C ASP A 54 -5.20 26.43 12.42
N GLN A 55 -5.15 25.10 12.50
CA GLN A 55 -5.63 24.25 11.43
C GLN A 55 -7.12 24.33 11.61
N GLU A 56 -7.74 25.19 10.80
CA GLU A 56 -9.17 25.42 10.84
C GLU A 56 -9.89 24.07 11.00
N PRO A 57 -10.89 23.99 11.91
CA PRO A 57 -11.61 22.74 12.17
C PRO A 57 -12.18 22.11 10.89
N ALA A 58 -12.41 22.90 9.84
CA ALA A 58 -12.76 22.44 8.50
C ALA A 58 -11.72 21.49 7.87
N SER A 59 -10.42 21.74 8.04
CA SER A 59 -9.34 20.89 7.49
C SER A 59 -9.25 19.51 8.18
N ILE A 60 -9.46 19.47 9.50
CA ILE A 60 -9.49 18.24 10.29
C ILE A 60 -10.76 17.45 9.98
N ALA A 61 -11.91 18.13 9.87
CA ALA A 61 -13.18 17.51 9.50
C ALA A 61 -13.12 16.92 8.08
N GLN A 62 -12.53 17.63 7.11
CA GLN A 62 -12.29 17.13 5.76
C GLN A 62 -11.38 15.90 5.75
N ALA A 63 -10.28 15.92 6.52
CA ALA A 63 -9.39 14.77 6.64
C ALA A 63 -10.09 13.56 7.28
N ARG A 64 -10.95 13.76 8.28
CA ARG A 64 -11.78 12.70 8.88
C ARG A 64 -12.79 12.14 7.87
N ALA A 65 -13.48 13.00 7.14
CA ALA A 65 -14.43 12.60 6.09
C ALA A 65 -13.73 11.81 4.97
N ALA A 66 -12.55 12.25 4.52
CA ALA A 66 -11.76 11.55 3.51
C ALA A 66 -11.32 10.15 3.99
N ARG A 67 -10.88 10.03 5.25
CA ARG A 67 -10.55 8.73 5.85
C ARG A 67 -11.78 7.81 5.95
N ALA A 68 -12.93 8.35 6.34
CA ALA A 68 -14.17 7.60 6.42
C ALA A 68 -14.61 7.09 5.04
N ARG A 69 -14.57 7.96 4.01
CA ARG A 69 -14.84 7.58 2.61
C ARG A 69 -13.88 6.51 2.11
N LYS A 70 -12.58 6.64 2.39
CA LYS A 70 -11.58 5.62 2.05
C LYS A 70 -11.91 4.29 2.69
N ARG A 71 -12.19 4.26 4.00
CA ARG A 71 -12.56 3.03 4.72
C ARG A 71 -13.82 2.38 4.14
N ALA A 72 -14.85 3.18 3.86
CA ALA A 72 -16.08 2.68 3.24
C ALA A 72 -15.82 2.05 1.86
N ASN A 73 -14.98 2.69 1.04
CA ASN A 73 -14.57 2.15 -0.26
C ASN A 73 -13.75 0.86 -0.13
N ASP A 74 -12.80 0.81 0.82
CA ASP A 74 -11.99 -0.38 1.08
C ASP A 74 -12.89 -1.55 1.50
N THR A 75 -13.84 -1.33 2.42
CA THR A 75 -14.83 -2.34 2.83
C THR A 75 -15.66 -2.84 1.65
N ARG A 76 -16.15 -1.94 0.79
CA ARG A 76 -16.91 -2.31 -0.41
C ARG A 76 -16.10 -3.16 -1.37
N ARG A 77 -14.82 -2.81 -1.59
CA ARG A 77 -13.91 -3.57 -2.46
C ARG A 77 -13.64 -4.97 -1.92
N VAL A 78 -13.39 -5.10 -0.62
CA VAL A 78 -13.19 -6.41 0.02
C VAL A 78 -14.45 -7.27 -0.10
N ALA A 79 -15.63 -6.69 0.18
CA ALA A 79 -16.90 -7.40 0.06
C ALA A 79 -17.19 -7.86 -1.39
N TRP A 80 -16.89 -7.02 -2.38
CA TRP A 80 -17.01 -7.38 -3.80
C TRP A 80 -16.13 -8.59 -4.15
N HIS A 81 -14.87 -8.63 -3.69
CA HIS A 81 -14.00 -9.78 -3.94
C HIS A 81 -14.49 -11.06 -3.27
N LYS A 82 -15.05 -10.98 -2.06
CA LYS A 82 -15.66 -12.15 -1.40
C LYS A 82 -16.83 -12.70 -2.23
N ARG A 83 -17.68 -11.81 -2.77
CA ARG A 83 -18.78 -12.21 -3.66
C ARG A 83 -18.28 -12.79 -4.98
N LEU A 84 -17.27 -12.16 -5.59
CA LEU A 84 -16.64 -12.64 -6.81
C LEU A 84 -16.05 -14.05 -6.61
N ALA A 85 -15.31 -14.26 -5.53
CA ALA A 85 -14.74 -15.57 -5.22
C ALA A 85 -15.84 -16.63 -5.03
N GLY A 86 -16.89 -16.32 -4.25
CA GLY A 86 -18.03 -17.22 -4.07
C GLY A 86 -18.78 -17.50 -5.37
N HIS A 87 -18.90 -16.52 -6.27
CA HIS A 87 -19.45 -16.72 -7.62
C HIS A 87 -18.58 -17.69 -8.42
N LEU A 88 -17.27 -17.44 -8.49
CA LEU A 88 -16.33 -18.28 -9.23
C LEU A 88 -16.23 -19.71 -8.70
N GLU A 89 -16.49 -19.95 -7.42
CA GLU A 89 -16.58 -21.31 -6.86
C GLU A 89 -17.80 -22.09 -7.36
N ARG A 90 -18.89 -21.39 -7.71
CA ARG A 90 -20.14 -22.00 -8.22
C ARG A 90 -20.29 -21.89 -9.73
N ALA A 91 -19.47 -21.07 -10.38
CA ALA A 91 -19.49 -20.85 -11.81
C ALA A 91 -19.15 -22.14 -12.57
N ALA A 92 -19.61 -22.23 -13.82
CA ALA A 92 -19.18 -23.30 -14.71
C ALA A 92 -17.66 -23.23 -14.92
N ALA A 93 -16.99 -24.37 -15.06
CA ALA A 93 -15.53 -24.43 -15.18
C ALA A 93 -14.97 -23.53 -16.30
N ALA A 94 -15.71 -23.40 -17.41
CA ALA A 94 -15.35 -22.50 -18.51
C ALA A 94 -15.37 -21.02 -18.11
N GLU A 95 -16.40 -20.58 -17.36
CA GLU A 95 -16.53 -19.20 -16.89
C GLU A 95 -15.47 -18.88 -15.83
N GLN A 96 -15.25 -19.82 -14.89
CA GLN A 96 -14.21 -19.71 -13.89
C GLN A 96 -12.83 -19.54 -14.54
N ARG A 97 -12.49 -20.43 -15.48
CA ARG A 97 -11.22 -20.38 -16.22
C ARG A 97 -11.08 -19.06 -16.98
N SER A 98 -12.09 -18.67 -17.76
CA SER A 98 -12.08 -17.43 -18.54
C SER A 98 -11.84 -16.19 -17.65
N THR A 99 -12.48 -16.11 -16.50
CA THR A 99 -12.32 -14.97 -15.58
C THR A 99 -10.93 -14.93 -14.95
N LEU A 100 -10.40 -16.09 -14.51
CA LEU A 100 -9.04 -16.17 -13.96
C LEU A 100 -7.98 -15.89 -15.03
N GLU A 101 -8.18 -16.31 -16.27
CA GLU A 101 -7.28 -16.03 -17.39
C GLU A 101 -7.22 -14.54 -17.73
N ARG A 102 -8.36 -13.83 -17.73
CA ARG A 102 -8.41 -12.38 -17.91
C ARG A 102 -7.66 -11.65 -16.79
N ALA A 103 -7.85 -12.06 -15.53
CA ALA A 103 -7.12 -11.49 -14.41
C ALA A 103 -5.62 -11.77 -14.51
N ALA A 104 -5.21 -12.97 -14.92
CA ALA A 104 -3.82 -13.30 -15.17
C ALA A 104 -3.21 -12.48 -16.33
N ALA A 105 -3.98 -12.18 -17.37
CA ALA A 105 -3.56 -11.32 -18.47
C ALA A 105 -3.30 -9.88 -18.00
N GLU A 106 -4.15 -9.36 -17.12
CA GLU A 106 -3.96 -8.04 -16.53
C GLU A 106 -2.70 -7.99 -15.64
N ILE A 107 -2.41 -9.03 -14.86
CA ILE A 107 -1.14 -9.13 -14.11
C ILE A 107 0.06 -9.13 -15.06
N ARG A 108 -0.01 -9.86 -16.18
CA ARG A 108 1.06 -9.84 -17.19
C ARG A 108 1.24 -8.44 -17.78
N ARG A 109 0.15 -7.69 -18.00
CA ARG A 109 0.22 -6.28 -18.41
C ARG A 109 0.89 -5.42 -17.34
N TRP A 110 0.52 -5.57 -16.07
CA TRP A 110 1.17 -4.84 -14.97
C TRP A 110 2.66 -5.10 -14.90
N LYS A 111 3.07 -6.36 -15.05
CA LYS A 111 4.49 -6.76 -15.04
C LYS A 111 5.27 -6.14 -16.20
N ARG A 112 4.75 -6.22 -17.42
CA ARG A 112 5.40 -5.64 -18.61
C ARG A 112 5.52 -4.12 -18.54
N ALA A 113 4.46 -3.45 -18.12
CA ALA A 113 4.38 -1.99 -18.07
C ALA A 113 4.78 -1.37 -16.71
N ARG A 114 5.22 -2.19 -15.75
CA ARG A 114 5.61 -1.76 -14.38
C ARG A 114 4.54 -0.93 -13.66
N LEU A 115 3.27 -1.33 -13.81
CA LEU A 115 2.12 -0.57 -13.28
C LEU A 115 1.78 -0.87 -11.82
N ALA A 116 2.37 -1.91 -11.24
CA ALA A 116 2.14 -2.32 -9.86
C ALA A 116 3.45 -2.76 -9.20
N SER A 117 3.52 -2.63 -7.88
CA SER A 117 4.65 -3.12 -7.10
C SER A 117 4.79 -4.64 -7.25
N PRO A 118 6.04 -5.18 -7.32
CA PRO A 118 6.29 -6.62 -7.43
C PRO A 118 5.55 -7.47 -6.40
N ILE A 119 5.38 -6.96 -5.17
CA ILE A 119 4.66 -7.65 -4.09
C ILE A 119 3.20 -7.95 -4.47
N TYR A 120 2.49 -7.01 -5.11
CA TYR A 120 1.10 -7.23 -5.52
C TYR A 120 0.98 -8.13 -6.73
N ILE A 121 1.94 -8.03 -7.66
CA ILE A 121 2.03 -8.92 -8.82
C ILE A 121 2.21 -10.36 -8.34
N GLU A 122 3.13 -10.59 -7.42
CA GLU A 122 3.40 -11.92 -6.86
C GLU A 122 2.20 -12.44 -6.06
N ALA A 123 1.66 -11.64 -5.15
CA ALA A 123 0.50 -12.02 -4.34
C ALA A 123 -0.68 -12.45 -5.22
N TRP A 124 -1.07 -11.64 -6.20
CA TRP A 124 -2.20 -11.97 -7.06
C TRP A 124 -1.91 -13.12 -8.03
N SER A 125 -0.66 -13.28 -8.50
CA SER A 125 -0.29 -14.43 -9.34
C SER A 125 -0.49 -15.75 -8.58
N ARG A 126 -0.06 -15.79 -7.31
CA ARG A 126 -0.24 -16.98 -6.45
C ARG A 126 -1.72 -17.22 -6.14
N LEU A 127 -2.45 -16.19 -5.73
CA LEU A 127 -3.89 -16.32 -5.44
C LEU A 127 -4.72 -16.82 -6.62
N ILE A 128 -4.41 -16.36 -7.84
CA ILE A 128 -5.08 -16.85 -9.05
C ILE A 128 -4.74 -18.31 -9.34
N ALA A 129 -3.48 -18.71 -9.12
CA ALA A 129 -3.05 -20.09 -9.30
C ALA A 129 -3.67 -21.04 -8.26
N GLU A 130 -3.83 -20.58 -7.01
CA GLU A 130 -4.50 -21.33 -5.94
C GLU A 130 -6.03 -21.39 -6.11
N GLY A 131 -6.61 -20.43 -6.85
CA GLY A 131 -8.02 -20.41 -7.24
C GLY A 131 -8.96 -19.63 -6.31
N PRO A 132 -10.28 -19.68 -6.58
CA PRO A 132 -11.26 -18.80 -5.93
C PRO A 132 -11.30 -18.87 -4.39
N ARG A 133 -11.14 -20.07 -3.82
CA ARG A 133 -11.11 -20.25 -2.35
C ARG A 133 -9.98 -19.48 -1.69
N ALA A 134 -8.79 -19.48 -2.30
CA ALA A 134 -7.65 -18.73 -1.79
C ALA A 134 -7.90 -17.21 -1.84
N ILE A 135 -8.55 -16.73 -2.90
CA ILE A 135 -8.97 -15.32 -3.02
C ILE A 135 -9.95 -14.97 -1.90
N ALA A 136 -10.97 -15.79 -1.64
CA ALA A 136 -11.93 -15.56 -0.56
C ALA A 136 -11.24 -15.49 0.82
N ARG A 137 -10.34 -16.44 1.11
CA ARG A 137 -9.55 -16.48 2.35
C ARG A 137 -8.69 -15.23 2.51
N ALA A 138 -7.97 -14.83 1.46
CA ALA A 138 -7.13 -13.62 1.47
C ALA A 138 -7.94 -12.34 1.76
N MET A 139 -9.21 -12.30 1.38
CA MET A 139 -10.11 -11.19 1.69
C MET A 139 -10.66 -11.21 3.13
N GLY A 140 -10.51 -12.33 3.85
CA GLY A 140 -10.80 -12.44 5.28
C GLY A 140 -9.58 -12.14 6.15
N GLU A 141 -8.43 -12.72 5.78
CA GLU A 141 -7.26 -12.83 6.66
C GLU A 141 -6.07 -11.97 6.20
N GLY A 142 -6.08 -11.50 4.95
CA GLY A 142 -4.92 -10.93 4.30
C GLY A 142 -4.06 -12.01 3.63
N TYR A 143 -2.93 -11.61 3.05
CA TYR A 143 -2.03 -12.53 2.36
C TYR A 143 -0.59 -12.01 2.38
N HIS A 144 0.36 -12.80 2.89
CA HIS A 144 1.79 -12.46 2.99
C HIS A 144 2.06 -11.03 3.52
N GLY A 145 1.42 -10.65 4.63
CA GLY A 145 1.60 -9.34 5.27
C GLY A 145 0.82 -8.19 4.62
N LEU A 146 0.08 -8.46 3.54
CA LEU A 146 -0.86 -7.50 2.95
C LEU A 146 -2.23 -7.64 3.60
N SER A 147 -2.80 -6.51 4.03
CA SER A 147 -4.17 -6.49 4.52
C SER A 147 -5.17 -6.74 3.38
N PRO A 148 -6.38 -7.27 3.67
CA PRO A 148 -7.44 -7.44 2.68
C PRO A 148 -7.73 -6.16 1.88
N ALA A 149 -7.74 -5.01 2.56
CA ALA A 149 -7.97 -3.71 1.93
C ALA A 149 -6.87 -3.33 0.94
N ALA A 150 -5.60 -3.58 1.29
CA ALA A 150 -4.46 -3.30 0.42
C ALA A 150 -4.47 -4.17 -0.85
N LEU A 151 -4.77 -5.47 -0.69
CA LEU A 151 -4.95 -6.39 -1.81
C LEU A 151 -6.10 -5.96 -2.71
N ALA A 152 -7.29 -5.74 -2.13
CA ALA A 152 -8.49 -5.40 -2.87
C ALA A 152 -8.37 -4.05 -3.61
N ALA A 153 -7.57 -3.11 -3.11
CA ALA A 153 -7.30 -1.85 -3.77
C ALA A 153 -6.42 -1.99 -5.04
N ASN A 154 -5.62 -3.05 -5.13
CA ASN A 154 -4.72 -3.33 -6.24
C ASN A 154 -5.13 -4.63 -6.94
N SER A 155 -6.39 -4.74 -7.35
CA SER A 155 -6.97 -5.97 -7.87
C SER A 155 -6.95 -6.06 -9.41
N PRO A 156 -6.53 -7.20 -9.98
CA PRO A 156 -6.52 -7.41 -11.44
C PRO A 156 -7.93 -7.61 -12.00
N PHE A 157 -8.93 -7.87 -11.15
CA PHE A 157 -10.31 -8.13 -11.57
C PHE A 157 -11.08 -6.84 -11.92
N SER A 158 -10.63 -5.67 -11.43
CA SER A 158 -11.31 -4.40 -11.65
C SER A 158 -11.23 -3.91 -13.10
N SER A 159 -10.09 -4.12 -13.76
CA SER A 159 -9.84 -3.78 -15.17
C SER A 159 -10.13 -4.95 -16.12
N ALA A 160 -10.12 -6.19 -15.62
CA ALA A 160 -10.46 -7.39 -16.40
C ALA A 160 -11.95 -7.50 -16.78
N GLY A 161 -12.80 -6.54 -16.38
CA GLY A 161 -14.23 -6.57 -16.66
C GLY A 161 -14.96 -7.71 -15.94
N ALA A 162 -14.50 -8.09 -14.74
CA ALA A 162 -15.32 -8.91 -13.85
C ALA A 162 -16.53 -8.06 -13.47
N THR A 163 -17.71 -8.47 -13.94
CA THR A 163 -18.96 -7.70 -13.84
C THR A 163 -19.18 -7.25 -12.40
N ARG A 164 -19.43 -5.95 -12.23
CA ARG A 164 -19.89 -5.35 -10.96
C ARG A 164 -21.32 -5.77 -10.59
N GLU A 165 -21.96 -6.60 -11.42
CA GLU A 165 -23.36 -7.03 -11.34
C GLU A 165 -23.64 -8.18 -10.37
N ALA A 166 -22.69 -8.54 -9.50
CA ALA A 166 -23.03 -9.25 -8.26
C ALA A 166 -23.44 -8.22 -7.17
N ALA A 167 -24.42 -7.38 -7.50
CA ALA A 167 -25.11 -6.45 -6.62
C ALA A 167 -26.55 -6.93 -6.45
#